data_AF-A0A858AT36-F1
#
_entry.id   AF-A0A858AT36-F1
#
_cell.length_a   1.000
_cell.length_b   1.000
_cell.length_c   1.000
_cell.angle_alpha   90.00
_cell.angle_beta   90.00
_cell.angle_gamma   90.00
#
_symmetry.space_group_name_H-M   'P 1'
#
loop_
_entity.id
_entity.type
_entity.pdbx_description
1 polymer ?
#
loop_
_entity_poly.entity_id
_entity_poly.type
_entity_poly.pdbx_seq_one_letter_code
_entity_poly.pdbx_strand_id
1 'polypeptide(L)'
;MNEKLVKHENKITNKKTYLVNSKIWKKNSRMWGDKMHRICSYVAMFPPTLANYFIENYSEENDVILDTFSGRGTTVLEARMLNRKAYAIDLNPFAYVLSKAKSNSFLLEEVLDELKKWEVQYNSYNFDIEIDDEMEIYYSRANLKQITFIKEFYGKNWRTLDEIQNFILAITLGLMHGPQRKSGDSMYFSLSMSNCISMSKNYVKNFANKKNLKRPEDNIFSKIENRIKNILKGSKYSKVQAKVLYGNSLEISNYIDVKPKLIFTSPPYLNIINYTQQNWIKMWLLGYDSKDKNNDLKLDDKHNIKNYIEFMKKYLISISKIMDKNSTLAMVIGDVQKVNEVYSFDKMWNENLRFYVKDIVLTEIYTDPINQNNKATNSMGNRAGKSTRIDKIYIFKKVIK
;
A
#
# COMPACT_ATOMS: atom_id res chain seq x y z
N MET A 1 -22.08 20.96 -15.74
CA MET A 1 -21.00 20.30 -14.97
C MET A 1 -21.62 19.12 -14.23
N ASN A 2 -21.41 17.88 -14.66
CA ASN A 2 -21.94 16.72 -13.92
C ASN A 2 -21.19 16.57 -12.61
N GLU A 3 -21.78 17.02 -11.52
CA GLU A 3 -21.27 16.78 -10.17
C GLU A 3 -21.06 15.27 -10.00
N LYS A 4 -19.85 14.87 -9.63
CA LYS A 4 -19.53 13.46 -9.38
C LYS A 4 -20.09 13.05 -8.02
N LEU A 5 -21.38 12.77 -7.98
CA LEU A 5 -22.08 12.39 -6.76
C LEU A 5 -21.60 11.01 -6.26
N VAL A 6 -21.39 10.89 -4.95
CA VAL A 6 -21.25 9.59 -4.27
C VAL A 6 -22.63 9.20 -3.74
N LYS A 7 -23.11 8.01 -4.10
CA LYS A 7 -24.38 7.51 -3.58
C LYS A 7 -24.15 6.91 -2.19
N HIS A 8 -24.85 7.41 -1.20
CA HIS A 8 -24.85 6.87 0.16
C HIS A 8 -26.19 6.19 0.46
N GLU A 9 -26.13 4.92 0.86
CA GLU A 9 -27.27 4.10 1.23
C GLU A 9 -27.17 3.70 2.70
N ASN A 10 -28.11 4.15 3.53
CA ASN A 10 -28.28 3.64 4.88
C ASN A 10 -29.22 2.43 4.83
N LYS A 11 -28.69 1.25 5.17
CA LYS A 11 -29.41 -0.04 5.13
C LYS A 11 -30.33 -0.27 6.32
N ILE A 12 -30.16 0.48 7.41
CA ILE A 12 -31.05 0.43 8.58
C ILE A 12 -32.33 1.21 8.28
N THR A 13 -32.21 2.44 7.77
CA THR A 13 -33.36 3.33 7.51
C THR A 13 -33.89 3.22 6.08
N ASN A 14 -33.29 2.39 5.23
CA ASN A 14 -33.55 2.31 3.79
C ASN A 14 -33.44 3.65 3.03
N LYS A 15 -32.72 4.63 3.58
CA LYS A 15 -32.58 5.97 2.99
C LYS A 15 -31.44 5.99 2.00
N LYS A 16 -31.68 6.58 0.83
CA LYS A 16 -30.67 6.81 -0.22
C LYS A 16 -30.46 8.31 -0.38
N THR A 17 -29.20 8.72 -0.42
CA THR A 17 -28.80 10.12 -0.60
C THR A 17 -27.63 10.20 -1.58
N TYR A 18 -27.47 11.36 -2.21
CA TYR A 18 -26.33 11.65 -3.08
C TYR A 18 -25.50 12.74 -2.43
N LEU A 19 -24.25 12.42 -2.13
CA LEU A 19 -23.31 13.33 -1.50
C LEU A 19 -22.55 14.09 -2.58
N VAL A 20 -22.64 15.42 -2.51
CA VAL A 20 -21.91 16.34 -3.38
C VAL A 20 -20.42 16.38 -3.00
N ASN A 21 -19.55 16.68 -3.97
CA ASN A 21 -18.09 16.65 -3.82
C ASN A 21 -17.56 17.44 -2.61
N SER A 22 -18.18 18.57 -2.27
CA SER A 22 -17.78 19.43 -1.15
C SER A 22 -17.93 18.76 0.21
N LYS A 23 -18.75 17.70 0.31
CA LYS A 23 -19.07 16.96 1.53
C LYS A 23 -18.37 15.60 1.63
N ILE A 24 -17.44 15.29 0.72
CA ILE A 24 -16.77 13.97 0.65
C ILE A 24 -15.28 14.11 0.33
N TRP A 25 -14.56 12.98 0.37
CA TRP A 25 -13.12 12.84 0.08
C TRP A 25 -12.66 13.28 -1.32
N LYS A 26 -13.58 13.70 -2.19
CA LYS A 26 -13.30 14.21 -3.54
C LYS A 26 -13.04 15.71 -3.59
N LYS A 27 -13.19 16.43 -2.47
CA LYS A 27 -12.93 17.88 -2.39
C LYS A 27 -11.49 18.25 -2.72
N ASN A 28 -10.54 17.41 -2.33
CA ASN A 28 -9.11 17.68 -2.43
C ASN A 28 -8.48 17.03 -3.67
N SER A 29 -7.37 17.62 -4.15
CA SER A 29 -6.63 17.07 -5.29
C SER A 29 -5.99 15.72 -4.95
N ARG A 30 -5.60 14.94 -5.97
CA ARG A 30 -4.85 13.68 -5.78
C ARG A 30 -3.51 13.86 -5.08
N MET A 31 -2.95 15.07 -5.13
CA MET A 31 -1.67 15.40 -4.50
C MET A 31 -1.86 15.82 -3.03
N TRP A 32 -3.09 15.93 -2.54
CA TRP A 32 -3.36 16.26 -1.16
C TRP A 32 -2.84 15.19 -0.19
N GLY A 33 -2.54 15.63 1.03
CA GLY A 33 -2.00 14.82 2.11
C GLY A 33 -0.50 15.00 2.28
N ASP A 34 0.01 14.39 3.35
CA ASP A 34 1.42 14.47 3.72
C ASP A 34 2.35 13.89 2.63
N LYS A 35 3.55 14.48 2.45
CA LYS A 35 4.52 13.99 1.46
C LYS A 35 4.97 12.56 1.70
N MET A 36 4.87 12.04 2.92
CA MET A 36 5.15 10.64 3.26
C MET A 36 4.29 9.67 2.44
N HIS A 37 3.11 10.08 1.93
CA HIS A 37 2.34 9.28 0.96
C HIS A 37 3.07 9.01 -0.36
N ARG A 38 4.18 9.70 -0.62
CA ARG A 38 4.94 9.63 -1.87
C ARG A 38 6.26 8.89 -1.72
N ILE A 39 6.56 8.28 -0.56
CA ILE A 39 7.79 7.50 -0.34
C ILE A 39 8.00 6.48 -1.48
N CYS A 40 6.97 5.67 -1.76
CA CYS A 40 7.02 4.65 -2.80
C CYS A 40 5.68 4.54 -3.55
N SER A 41 5.75 4.19 -4.83
CA SER A 41 4.58 3.83 -5.63
C SER A 41 4.03 2.47 -5.18
N TYR A 42 2.70 2.39 -5.07
CA TYR A 42 1.98 1.19 -4.69
C TYR A 42 0.72 1.07 -5.54
N VAL A 43 0.40 -0.15 -5.95
CA VAL A 43 -0.78 -0.46 -6.76
C VAL A 43 -1.96 -0.80 -5.85
N ALA A 44 -3.20 -0.64 -6.33
CA ALA A 44 -4.40 -0.96 -5.53
C ALA A 44 -4.59 -0.15 -4.23
N MET A 45 -4.06 1.06 -4.15
CA MET A 45 -4.22 1.93 -2.97
C MET A 45 -5.47 2.79 -3.08
N PHE A 46 -6.12 3.06 -1.94
CA PHE A 46 -7.08 4.16 -1.80
C PHE A 46 -6.37 5.51 -1.57
N PRO A 47 -7.00 6.63 -1.95
CA PRO A 47 -6.41 7.96 -1.75
C PRO A 47 -6.39 8.36 -0.27
N PRO A 48 -5.41 9.17 0.18
CA PRO A 48 -5.36 9.69 1.55
C PRO A 48 -6.62 10.42 1.99
N THR A 49 -7.25 11.16 1.07
CA THR A 49 -8.49 11.90 1.34
C THR A 49 -9.64 11.00 1.77
N LEU A 50 -9.69 9.75 1.27
CA LEU A 50 -10.72 8.78 1.63
C LEU A 50 -10.51 8.30 3.06
N ALA A 51 -9.29 7.89 3.40
CA ALA A 51 -8.95 7.46 4.75
C ALA A 51 -9.19 8.59 5.76
N ASN A 52 -8.70 9.80 5.44
CA ASN A 52 -8.90 11.00 6.25
C ASN A 52 -10.39 11.24 6.56
N TYR A 53 -11.24 11.25 5.53
CA TYR A 53 -12.68 11.44 5.68
C TYR A 53 -13.31 10.42 6.64
N PHE A 54 -13.02 9.12 6.48
CA PHE A 54 -13.62 8.11 7.34
C PHE A 54 -13.05 8.13 8.76
N ILE A 55 -11.76 8.45 8.94
CA ILE A 55 -11.18 8.61 10.27
C ILE A 55 -11.82 9.78 11.01
N GLU A 56 -11.95 10.95 10.37
CA GLU A 56 -12.59 12.13 10.97
C GLU A 56 -14.06 11.88 11.34
N ASN A 57 -14.83 11.17 10.50
CA ASN A 57 -16.27 10.97 10.75
C ASN A 57 -16.62 9.84 11.71
N TYR A 58 -15.71 8.88 11.96
CA TYR A 58 -15.99 7.69 12.75
C TYR A 58 -15.09 7.52 13.99
N SER A 59 -14.24 8.49 14.28
CA SER A 59 -13.36 8.47 15.46
C SER A 59 -13.08 9.87 15.99
N GLU A 60 -12.67 9.96 17.24
CA GLU A 60 -12.16 11.16 17.91
C GLU A 60 -10.66 11.07 18.15
N GLU A 61 -10.03 12.14 18.63
CA GLU A 61 -8.63 12.08 19.06
C GLU A 61 -8.41 10.98 20.12
N ASN A 62 -7.23 10.36 20.10
CA ASN A 62 -6.84 9.23 20.96
C ASN A 62 -7.59 7.90 20.73
N ASP A 63 -8.62 7.88 19.89
CA ASP A 63 -9.26 6.62 19.49
C ASP A 63 -8.30 5.70 18.74
N VAL A 64 -8.57 4.40 18.82
CA VAL A 64 -7.79 3.36 18.15
C VAL A 64 -8.30 3.16 16.73
N ILE A 65 -7.40 3.32 15.75
CA ILE A 65 -7.64 3.05 14.34
C ILE A 65 -6.82 1.85 13.91
N LEU A 66 -7.46 0.91 13.21
CA LEU A 66 -6.81 -0.30 12.73
C LEU A 66 -6.91 -0.42 11.20
N ASP A 67 -5.79 -0.75 10.57
CA ASP A 67 -5.74 -1.19 9.18
C ASP A 67 -5.16 -2.61 9.07
N THR A 68 -6.01 -3.56 8.68
CA THR A 68 -5.67 -4.98 8.59
C THR A 68 -5.11 -5.39 7.23
N PHE A 69 -5.03 -4.48 6.25
CA PHE A 69 -4.38 -4.70 4.96
C PHE A 69 -3.63 -3.43 4.59
N SER A 70 -2.66 -3.09 5.44
CA SER A 70 -2.13 -1.74 5.52
C SER A 70 -1.46 -1.25 4.23
N GLY A 71 -0.99 -2.17 3.38
CA GLY A 71 -0.38 -1.85 2.10
C GLY A 71 0.75 -0.83 2.29
N ARG A 72 0.62 0.33 1.66
CA ARG A 72 1.61 1.41 1.82
C ARG A 72 1.44 2.25 3.10
N GLY A 73 0.59 1.88 4.05
CA GLY A 73 0.36 2.61 5.31
C GLY A 73 -0.41 3.93 5.18
N THR A 74 -1.38 4.02 4.26
CA THR A 74 -2.17 5.26 4.10
C THR A 74 -3.00 5.56 5.36
N THR A 75 -3.74 4.58 5.87
CA THR A 75 -4.57 4.72 7.09
C THR A 75 -3.73 5.06 8.31
N VAL A 76 -2.57 4.39 8.46
CA VAL A 76 -1.62 4.63 9.56
C VAL A 76 -1.21 6.09 9.61
N LEU A 77 -0.77 6.62 8.47
CA LEU A 77 -0.31 8.00 8.39
C LEU A 77 -1.44 9.00 8.66
N GLU A 78 -2.60 8.84 8.04
CA GLU A 78 -3.73 9.75 8.23
C GLU A 78 -4.23 9.73 9.69
N ALA A 79 -4.34 8.55 10.31
CA ALA A 79 -4.73 8.43 11.71
C ALA A 79 -3.76 9.15 12.64
N ARG A 80 -2.44 8.98 12.44
CA ARG A 80 -1.40 9.69 13.22
C ARG A 80 -1.45 11.20 13.03
N MET A 81 -1.69 11.67 11.81
CA MET A 81 -1.78 13.11 11.51
C MET A 81 -3.03 13.75 12.13
N LEU A 82 -4.04 12.95 12.42
CA LEU A 82 -5.25 13.31 13.15
C LEU A 82 -5.17 12.97 14.65
N ASN A 83 -4.00 12.70 15.23
CA ASN A 83 -3.84 12.38 16.66
C ASN A 83 -4.62 11.14 17.15
N ARG A 84 -4.82 10.13 16.29
CA ARG A 84 -5.39 8.82 16.68
C ARG A 84 -4.28 7.78 16.91
N LYS A 85 -4.55 6.79 17.77
CA LYS A 85 -3.65 5.65 18.01
C LYS A 85 -3.80 4.66 16.86
N ALA A 86 -2.82 4.58 15.98
CA ALA A 86 -2.91 3.74 14.79
C ALA A 86 -2.21 2.38 14.97
N TYR A 87 -2.87 1.33 14.51
CA TYR A 87 -2.36 -0.02 14.43
C TYR A 87 -2.51 -0.52 13.00
N ALA A 88 -1.56 -1.33 12.54
CA ALA A 88 -1.62 -1.92 11.22
C ALA A 88 -1.05 -3.34 11.19
N ILE A 89 -1.61 -4.17 10.31
CA ILE A 89 -1.12 -5.50 9.99
C ILE A 89 -0.99 -5.62 8.47
N ASP A 90 0.08 -6.25 8.01
CA ASP A 90 0.18 -6.75 6.64
C ASP A 90 1.07 -8.00 6.57
N LEU A 91 0.74 -8.92 5.67
CA LEU A 91 1.51 -10.14 5.42
C LEU A 91 2.57 -9.94 4.33
N ASN A 92 2.46 -8.86 3.55
CA ASN A 92 3.42 -8.55 2.51
C ASN A 92 4.63 -7.79 3.11
N PRO A 93 5.86 -8.33 3.01
CA PRO A 93 7.08 -7.67 3.51
C PRO A 93 7.26 -6.24 2.99
N PHE A 94 6.98 -6.03 1.71
CA PHE A 94 7.08 -4.71 1.10
C PHE A 94 6.04 -3.74 1.67
N ALA A 95 4.81 -4.19 1.89
CA ALA A 95 3.78 -3.39 2.55
C ALA A 95 4.17 -3.05 3.98
N TYR A 96 4.66 -4.03 4.75
CA TYR A 96 5.14 -3.82 6.11
C TYR A 96 6.22 -2.72 6.19
N VAL A 97 7.26 -2.79 5.35
CA VAL A 97 8.35 -1.80 5.37
C VAL A 97 7.82 -0.39 5.07
N LEU A 98 6.94 -0.25 4.07
CA LEU A 98 6.33 1.04 3.72
C LEU A 98 5.40 1.58 4.82
N SER A 99 4.62 0.70 5.44
CA SER A 99 3.68 1.04 6.50
C SER A 99 4.42 1.43 7.78
N LYS A 100 5.46 0.67 8.15
CA LYS A 100 6.36 0.98 9.28
C LYS A 100 7.12 2.29 9.06
N ALA A 101 7.54 2.61 7.83
CA ALA A 101 8.15 3.90 7.55
C ALA A 101 7.21 5.10 7.78
N LYS A 102 5.91 4.85 7.95
CA LYS A 102 4.88 5.85 8.29
C LYS A 102 4.35 5.71 9.72
N SER A 103 4.94 4.84 10.54
CA SER A 103 4.58 4.67 11.94
C SER A 103 5.16 5.78 12.83
N ASN A 104 6.23 6.44 12.37
CA ASN A 104 6.96 7.49 13.09
C ASN A 104 7.15 8.75 12.25
N SER A 105 7.50 9.85 12.91
CA SER A 105 7.99 11.08 12.29
C SER A 105 9.47 11.21 12.63
N PHE A 106 10.27 11.70 11.69
CA PHE A 106 11.72 11.65 11.78
C PHE A 106 12.31 13.05 11.71
N LEU A 107 13.36 13.31 12.49
CA LEU A 107 14.19 14.49 12.30
C LEU A 107 15.13 14.25 11.12
N LEU A 108 15.31 15.27 10.28
CA LEU A 108 16.11 15.14 9.07
C LEU A 108 17.56 14.72 9.40
N GLU A 109 18.17 15.37 10.38
CA GLU A 109 19.57 15.13 10.78
C GLU A 109 19.79 13.68 11.22
N GLU A 110 18.92 13.13 12.08
CA GLU A 110 19.02 11.74 12.55
C GLU A 110 19.00 10.72 11.39
N VAL A 111 18.14 10.95 10.39
CA VAL A 111 18.05 10.06 9.22
C VAL A 111 19.28 10.22 8.31
N LEU A 112 19.79 11.44 8.14
CA LEU A 112 20.99 11.69 7.34
C LEU A 112 22.25 11.11 7.99
N ASP A 113 22.35 11.18 9.32
CA ASP A 113 23.45 10.58 10.08
C ASP A 113 23.45 9.05 9.93
N GLU A 114 22.28 8.42 10.02
CA GLU A 114 22.17 6.97 9.81
C GLU A 114 22.50 6.58 8.35
N LEU A 115 22.04 7.33 7.36
CA LEU A 115 22.40 7.08 5.95
C LEU A 115 23.92 7.21 5.72
N LYS A 116 24.56 8.19 6.37
CA LYS A 116 26.01 8.38 6.30
C LYS A 116 26.76 7.17 6.87
N LYS A 117 26.26 6.54 7.93
CA LYS A 117 26.83 5.29 8.44
C LYS A 117 26.74 4.17 7.41
N TRP A 118 25.63 4.05 6.68
CA TRP A 118 25.48 3.06 5.61
C TRP A 118 26.52 3.30 4.50
N GLU A 119 26.73 4.57 4.10
CA GLU A 119 27.71 4.93 3.06
C GLU A 119 29.15 4.69 3.52
N VAL A 120 29.51 5.04 4.77
CA VAL A 120 30.83 4.75 5.35
C VAL A 120 31.08 3.24 5.40
N GLN A 121 30.09 2.46 5.85
CA GLN A 121 30.18 1.01 5.90
C GLN A 121 30.40 0.43 4.50
N TYR A 122 29.65 0.91 3.49
CA TYR A 122 29.85 0.53 2.10
C TYR A 122 31.27 0.83 1.60
N ASN A 123 31.78 2.03 1.86
CA ASN A 123 33.11 2.45 1.42
C ASN A 123 34.25 1.65 2.09
N SER A 124 34.02 1.17 3.31
CA SER A 124 34.96 0.29 4.04
C SER A 124 34.87 -1.19 3.64
N TYR A 125 33.84 -1.57 2.87
CA TYR A 125 33.56 -2.96 2.57
C TYR A 125 34.46 -3.47 1.43
N ASN A 126 35.15 -4.60 1.65
CA ASN A 126 35.94 -5.23 0.60
C ASN A 126 35.00 -5.98 -0.37
N PHE A 127 35.09 -5.68 -1.67
CA PHE A 127 34.09 -6.07 -2.66
C PHE A 127 34.17 -7.54 -3.11
N ASP A 128 33.76 -8.47 -2.24
CA ASP A 128 33.36 -9.84 -2.61
C ASP A 128 31.83 -10.00 -2.52
N ILE A 129 31.09 -9.03 -3.08
CA ILE A 129 29.62 -9.13 -3.18
C ILE A 129 29.27 -9.76 -4.53
N GLU A 130 28.66 -10.94 -4.49
CA GLU A 130 28.09 -11.58 -5.67
C GLU A 130 26.99 -10.69 -6.27
N ILE A 131 27.17 -10.29 -7.53
CA ILE A 131 26.20 -9.48 -8.26
C ILE A 131 25.25 -10.43 -9.00
N ASP A 132 23.95 -10.17 -8.88
CA ASP A 132 22.94 -10.84 -9.69
C ASP A 132 22.97 -10.28 -11.12
N ASP A 133 23.58 -11.03 -12.04
CA ASP A 133 23.69 -10.66 -13.46
C ASP A 133 22.33 -10.40 -14.13
N GLU A 134 21.24 -11.00 -13.62
CA GLU A 134 19.91 -10.76 -14.17
C GLU A 134 19.42 -9.33 -13.91
N MET A 135 19.94 -8.68 -12.88
CA MET A 135 19.62 -7.31 -12.51
C MET A 135 20.39 -6.28 -13.35
N GLU A 136 21.45 -6.69 -14.07
CA GLU A 136 22.13 -5.83 -15.04
C GLU A 136 21.22 -5.38 -16.16
N ILE A 137 20.10 -6.08 -16.41
CA ILE A 137 19.07 -5.60 -17.35
C ILE A 137 18.61 -4.20 -16.96
N TYR A 138 18.51 -3.90 -15.66
CA TYR A 138 17.90 -2.69 -15.09
C TYR A 138 18.92 -1.65 -14.63
N TYR A 139 20.07 -2.08 -14.12
CA TYR A 139 21.03 -1.25 -13.39
C TYR A 139 22.45 -1.40 -13.95
N SER A 140 23.26 -0.36 -13.85
CA SER A 140 24.71 -0.46 -14.12
C SER A 140 25.40 -1.31 -13.04
N ARG A 141 26.57 -1.87 -13.36
CA ARG A 141 27.37 -2.61 -12.37
C ARG A 141 27.75 -1.76 -11.15
N ALA A 142 28.08 -0.48 -11.37
CA ALA A 142 28.39 0.46 -10.29
C ALA A 142 27.20 0.67 -9.33
N ASN A 143 25.98 0.83 -9.87
CA ASN A 143 24.77 0.93 -9.06
C ASN A 143 24.46 -0.40 -8.36
N LEU A 144 24.62 -1.54 -9.04
CA LEU A 144 24.37 -2.86 -8.45
C LEU A 144 25.24 -3.14 -7.23
N LYS A 145 26.52 -2.77 -7.24
CA LYS A 145 27.39 -2.94 -6.06
C LYS A 145 26.81 -2.26 -4.81
N GLN A 146 26.37 -1.00 -4.96
CA GLN A 146 25.75 -0.23 -3.86
C GLN A 146 24.39 -0.82 -3.44
N ILE A 147 23.55 -1.18 -4.42
CA ILE A 147 22.22 -1.76 -4.16
C ILE A 147 22.34 -3.12 -3.48
N THR A 148 23.25 -3.99 -3.92
CA THR A 148 23.46 -5.31 -3.32
C THR A 148 24.03 -5.20 -1.92
N PHE A 149 24.91 -4.23 -1.64
CA PHE A 149 25.28 -3.92 -0.25
C PHE A 149 24.04 -3.60 0.60
N ILE A 150 23.14 -2.71 0.14
CA ILE A 150 21.91 -2.39 0.88
C ILE A 150 21.03 -3.64 1.06
N LYS A 151 20.91 -4.47 0.02
CA LYS A 151 20.16 -5.75 0.07
C LYS A 151 20.69 -6.66 1.17
N GLU A 152 21.99 -6.92 1.20
CA GLU A 152 22.60 -7.90 2.11
C GLU A 152 22.56 -7.44 3.57
N PHE A 153 22.87 -6.16 3.83
CA PHE A 153 22.98 -5.65 5.20
C PHE A 153 21.64 -5.19 5.79
N TYR A 154 20.75 -4.62 4.97
CA TYR A 154 19.52 -4.00 5.45
C TYR A 154 18.26 -4.65 4.87
N GLY A 155 18.28 -4.92 3.56
CA GLY A 155 17.13 -5.46 2.82
C GLY A 155 16.68 -6.82 3.34
N LYS A 156 17.58 -7.80 3.47
CA LYS A 156 17.30 -9.14 4.00
C LYS A 156 16.90 -9.12 5.49
N ASN A 157 17.37 -8.11 6.23
CA ASN A 157 17.14 -7.94 7.67
C ASN A 157 15.95 -7.01 7.97
N TRP A 158 15.08 -6.74 7.00
CA TRP A 158 13.98 -5.78 7.11
C TRP A 158 13.08 -5.93 8.36
N ARG A 159 12.96 -7.15 8.93
CA ARG A 159 12.16 -7.42 10.14
C ARG A 159 12.76 -6.85 11.42
N THR A 160 14.08 -6.73 11.50
CA THR A 160 14.81 -6.37 12.72
C THR A 160 15.34 -4.95 12.70
N LEU A 161 15.22 -4.25 11.56
CA LEU A 161 15.61 -2.85 11.44
C LEU A 161 14.84 -1.97 12.43
N ASP A 162 15.53 -0.99 13.00
CA ASP A 162 14.88 0.09 13.74
C ASP A 162 14.03 1.00 12.82
N GLU A 163 13.40 2.02 13.39
CA GLU A 163 12.50 2.89 12.65
C GLU A 163 13.21 3.78 11.62
N ILE A 164 14.41 4.26 11.92
CA ILE A 164 15.20 5.12 11.00
C ILE A 164 15.72 4.28 9.85
N GLN A 165 16.32 3.12 10.14
CA GLN A 165 16.81 2.18 9.15
C GLN A 165 15.69 1.68 8.24
N ASN A 166 14.52 1.33 8.83
CA ASN A 166 13.35 0.96 8.04
C ASN A 166 12.86 2.13 7.16
N PHE A 167 12.88 3.36 7.65
CA PHE A 167 12.52 4.54 6.85
C PHE A 167 13.46 4.73 5.65
N ILE A 168 14.78 4.61 5.85
CA ILE A 168 15.77 4.66 4.76
C ILE A 168 15.50 3.52 3.76
N LEU A 169 15.28 2.29 4.24
CA LEU A 169 14.95 1.15 3.37
C LEU A 169 13.67 1.40 2.55
N ALA A 170 12.63 1.97 3.15
CA ALA A 170 11.39 2.32 2.44
C ALA A 170 11.61 3.38 1.36
N ILE A 171 12.47 4.37 1.60
CA ILE A 171 12.88 5.35 0.59
C ILE A 171 13.62 4.63 -0.54
N THR A 172 14.58 3.77 -0.23
CA THR A 172 15.35 2.98 -1.21
C THR A 172 14.42 2.15 -2.11
N LEU A 173 13.45 1.43 -1.52
CA LEU A 173 12.42 0.68 -2.27
C LEU A 173 11.61 1.57 -3.23
N GLY A 174 11.37 2.83 -2.85
CA GLY A 174 10.73 3.84 -3.69
C GLY A 174 11.57 4.32 -4.88
N LEU A 175 12.89 4.19 -4.80
CA LEU A 175 13.84 4.63 -5.82
C LEU A 175 14.29 3.49 -6.76
N MET A 176 13.99 2.24 -6.42
CA MET A 176 14.41 1.07 -7.22
C MET A 176 13.98 1.14 -8.68
N HIS A 177 12.78 1.64 -9.00
CA HIS A 177 12.27 1.56 -10.37
C HIS A 177 11.24 2.64 -10.72
N GLY A 178 11.39 3.28 -11.90
CA GLY A 178 10.40 4.23 -12.40
C GLY A 178 10.82 5.07 -13.61
N PRO A 179 9.99 6.07 -13.96
CA PRO A 179 10.23 6.94 -15.11
C PRO A 179 11.24 8.06 -14.85
N GLN A 180 12.03 8.37 -15.87
CA GLN A 180 12.80 9.61 -15.94
C GLN A 180 11.88 10.81 -16.21
N ARG A 181 12.28 11.98 -15.73
CA ARG A 181 11.60 13.25 -16.01
C ARG A 181 11.82 13.66 -17.45
N LYS A 182 10.96 14.54 -17.96
CA LYS A 182 11.12 15.15 -19.28
C LYS A 182 12.44 15.92 -19.45
N SER A 183 13.02 16.42 -18.35
CA SER A 183 14.32 17.09 -18.34
C SER A 183 15.50 16.14 -18.60
N GLY A 184 15.28 14.82 -18.55
CA GLY A 184 16.36 13.83 -18.58
C GLY A 184 16.86 13.44 -17.19
N ASP A 185 16.38 14.06 -16.11
CA ASP A 185 16.79 13.64 -14.76
C ASP A 185 15.95 12.47 -14.26
N SER A 186 16.59 11.49 -13.63
CA SER A 186 15.89 10.38 -12.96
C SER A 186 16.27 10.34 -11.48
N MET A 187 15.25 10.31 -10.62
CA MET A 187 15.45 9.98 -9.20
C MET A 187 15.65 8.46 -8.99
N TYR A 188 15.25 7.64 -9.96
CA TYR A 188 15.31 6.19 -9.84
C TYR A 188 16.70 5.65 -10.16
N PHE A 189 17.02 4.48 -9.61
CA PHE A 189 18.30 3.80 -9.83
C PHE A 189 18.34 3.02 -11.16
N SER A 190 17.17 2.60 -11.66
CA SER A 190 17.08 1.81 -12.88
C SER A 190 17.12 2.69 -14.13
N LEU A 191 17.37 2.07 -15.28
CA LEU A 191 17.02 2.65 -16.57
C LEU A 191 15.56 3.12 -16.61
N SER A 192 15.30 4.13 -17.44
CA SER A 192 14.01 4.83 -17.52
C SER A 192 12.89 3.92 -18.05
N MET A 193 11.85 3.70 -17.25
CA MET A 193 10.67 2.94 -17.66
C MET A 193 9.42 3.82 -17.73
N SER A 194 8.37 3.35 -18.41
CA SER A 194 7.11 4.12 -18.52
C SER A 194 6.33 4.21 -17.21
N ASN A 195 6.59 3.33 -16.24
CA ASN A 195 5.92 3.28 -14.95
C ASN A 195 6.85 2.67 -13.89
N CYS A 196 6.35 2.54 -12.65
CA CYS A 196 7.10 1.95 -11.54
C CYS A 196 6.78 0.46 -11.30
N ILE A 197 6.14 -0.20 -12.26
CA ILE A 197 5.77 -1.61 -12.17
C ILE A 197 6.93 -2.44 -12.70
N SER A 198 7.28 -3.51 -11.98
CA SER A 198 8.35 -4.42 -12.35
C SER A 198 7.93 -5.32 -13.53
N MET A 199 8.00 -4.78 -14.76
CA MET A 199 7.73 -5.52 -16.00
C MET A 199 8.68 -6.71 -16.17
N SER A 200 8.30 -7.68 -17.01
CA SER A 200 9.13 -8.87 -17.27
C SER A 200 10.47 -8.50 -17.90
N LYS A 201 11.51 -9.29 -17.57
CA LYS A 201 12.88 -9.13 -18.08
C LYS A 201 12.94 -8.98 -19.60
N ASN A 202 12.25 -9.87 -20.33
CA ASN A 202 12.20 -9.84 -21.80
C ASN A 202 11.56 -8.56 -22.35
N TYR A 203 10.48 -8.08 -21.71
CA TYR A 203 9.85 -6.82 -22.10
C TYR A 203 10.81 -5.65 -21.93
N VAL A 204 11.50 -5.59 -20.79
CA VAL A 204 12.43 -4.51 -20.45
C VAL A 204 13.64 -4.51 -21.38
N LYS A 205 14.23 -5.68 -21.65
CA LYS A 205 15.33 -5.84 -22.62
C LYS A 205 14.95 -5.31 -24.01
N ASN A 206 13.79 -5.71 -24.52
CA ASN A 206 13.30 -5.26 -25.82
C ASN A 206 13.00 -3.76 -25.84
N PHE A 207 12.41 -3.22 -24.77
CA PHE A 207 12.11 -1.80 -24.65
C PHE A 207 13.40 -0.95 -24.58
N ALA A 208 14.38 -1.38 -23.78
CA ALA A 208 15.67 -0.71 -23.65
C ALA A 208 16.42 -0.66 -24.98
N ASN A 209 16.48 -1.78 -25.72
CA ASN A 209 17.11 -1.82 -27.04
C ASN A 209 16.39 -0.91 -28.04
N LYS A 210 15.05 -0.99 -28.11
CA LYS A 210 14.24 -0.18 -29.04
C LYS A 210 14.38 1.33 -28.78
N LYS A 211 14.55 1.73 -27.52
CA LYS A 211 14.66 3.13 -27.10
C LYS A 211 16.10 3.59 -26.85
N ASN A 212 17.08 2.72 -27.13
CA ASN A 212 18.51 2.93 -26.88
C ASN A 212 18.79 3.50 -25.47
N LEU A 213 18.13 2.91 -24.46
CA LEU A 213 18.19 3.42 -23.08
C LEU A 213 19.54 3.11 -22.45
N LYS A 214 20.10 4.10 -21.75
CA LYS A 214 21.29 3.94 -20.93
C LYS A 214 20.90 3.69 -19.48
N ARG A 215 21.63 2.77 -18.84
CA ARG A 215 21.56 2.55 -17.40
C ARG A 215 22.32 3.69 -16.73
N PRO A 216 21.76 4.32 -15.69
CA PRO A 216 22.46 5.39 -15.02
C PRO A 216 23.61 4.82 -14.16
N GLU A 217 24.65 5.63 -13.98
CA GLU A 217 25.73 5.39 -13.04
C GLU A 217 25.68 6.53 -12.03
N ASP A 218 25.21 6.23 -10.83
CA ASP A 218 24.89 7.22 -9.81
C ASP A 218 25.58 6.86 -8.48
N ASN A 219 25.75 7.85 -7.62
CA ASN A 219 25.84 7.59 -6.18
C ASN A 219 24.41 7.32 -5.65
N ILE A 220 24.15 6.07 -5.27
CA ILE A 220 22.87 5.59 -4.75
C ILE A 220 22.55 6.24 -3.41
N PHE A 221 23.54 6.41 -2.53
CA PHE A 221 23.39 7.10 -1.24
C PHE A 221 23.00 8.56 -1.45
N SER A 222 23.64 9.29 -2.37
CA SER A 222 23.24 10.67 -2.70
C SER A 222 21.80 10.75 -3.25
N LYS A 223 21.33 9.78 -4.03
CA LYS A 223 19.94 9.74 -4.50
C LYS A 223 18.95 9.49 -3.34
N ILE A 224 19.30 8.59 -2.42
CA ILE A 224 18.52 8.33 -1.20
C ILE A 224 18.45 9.60 -0.34
N GLU A 225 19.59 10.25 -0.11
CA GLU A 225 19.71 11.50 0.66
C GLU A 225 18.81 12.61 0.10
N ASN A 226 18.89 12.84 -1.21
CA ASN A 226 18.06 13.83 -1.90
C ASN A 226 16.57 13.52 -1.75
N ARG A 227 16.20 12.23 -1.78
CA ARG A 227 14.81 11.82 -1.59
C ARG A 227 14.34 12.03 -0.16
N ILE A 228 15.16 11.70 0.84
CA ILE A 228 14.89 11.94 2.26
C ILE A 228 14.64 13.43 2.49
N LYS A 229 15.56 14.29 2.05
CA LYS A 229 15.44 15.76 2.13
C LYS A 229 14.14 16.25 1.51
N ASN A 230 13.76 15.75 0.34
CA ASN A 230 12.54 16.17 -0.35
C ASN A 230 11.24 15.78 0.38
N ILE A 231 11.21 14.56 0.94
CA ILE A 231 10.06 13.99 1.65
C ILE A 231 9.89 14.68 3.00
N LEU A 232 10.92 14.68 3.85
CA LEU A 232 10.85 15.22 5.21
C LEU A 232 10.63 16.73 5.22
N LYS A 233 11.21 17.49 4.27
CA LYS A 233 10.96 18.96 4.15
C LYS A 233 9.49 19.31 3.93
N GLY A 234 8.65 18.40 3.43
CA GLY A 234 7.22 18.65 3.30
C GLY A 234 6.33 17.65 4.03
N SER A 235 6.88 16.96 5.02
CA SER A 235 6.11 16.14 5.95
C SER A 235 5.87 16.90 7.24
N LYS A 236 4.69 16.75 7.84
CA LYS A 236 4.38 17.32 9.15
C LYS A 236 4.91 16.40 10.24
N TYR A 237 5.59 16.98 11.22
CA TYR A 237 6.01 16.24 12.40
C TYR A 237 4.80 15.95 13.31
N SER A 238 4.64 14.69 13.72
CA SER A 238 3.68 14.26 14.74
C SER A 238 4.37 13.43 15.81
N LYS A 239 4.07 13.72 17.08
CA LYS A 239 4.56 12.94 18.22
C LYS A 239 3.83 11.61 18.38
N VAL A 240 2.66 11.45 17.74
CA VAL A 240 1.89 10.20 17.82
C VAL A 240 2.60 9.14 17.00
N GLN A 241 2.88 8.00 17.63
CA GLN A 241 3.47 6.83 17.00
C GLN A 241 2.38 5.80 16.70
N ALA A 242 2.59 4.99 15.67
CA ALA A 242 1.74 3.85 15.36
C ALA A 242 2.47 2.52 15.57
N LYS A 243 1.70 1.44 15.72
CA LYS A 243 2.24 0.08 15.78
C LYS A 243 1.94 -0.67 14.49
N VAL A 244 2.98 -1.01 13.74
CA VAL A 244 2.86 -1.79 12.49
C VAL A 244 3.41 -3.19 12.72
N LEU A 245 2.62 -4.20 12.40
CA LEU A 245 2.91 -5.60 12.65
C LEU A 245 2.95 -6.38 11.34
N TYR A 246 3.91 -7.29 11.25
CA TYR A 246 3.97 -8.27 10.17
C TYR A 246 3.15 -9.49 10.59
N GLY A 247 2.04 -9.76 9.90
CA GLY A 247 1.11 -10.80 10.34
C GLY A 247 -0.02 -11.09 9.37
N ASN A 248 -0.72 -12.19 9.62
CA ASN A 248 -1.86 -12.63 8.82
C ASN A 248 -3.18 -12.04 9.37
N SER A 249 -3.90 -11.31 8.54
CA SER A 249 -5.18 -10.66 8.85
C SER A 249 -6.35 -11.64 9.07
N LEU A 250 -6.14 -12.94 8.84
CA LEU A 250 -7.08 -13.98 9.27
C LEU A 250 -6.95 -14.32 10.77
N GLU A 251 -5.86 -13.89 11.42
CA GLU A 251 -5.50 -14.24 12.79
C GLU A 251 -5.22 -12.98 13.63
N ILE A 252 -5.98 -11.90 13.42
CA ILE A 252 -5.68 -10.56 13.96
C ILE A 252 -5.52 -10.57 15.49
N SER A 253 -6.33 -11.37 16.19
CA SER A 253 -6.27 -11.52 17.66
C SER A 253 -4.93 -12.03 18.19
N ASN A 254 -4.11 -12.68 17.35
CA ASN A 254 -2.77 -13.14 17.74
C ASN A 254 -1.75 -11.99 17.79
N TYR A 255 -2.06 -10.87 17.14
CA TYR A 255 -1.14 -9.73 16.97
C TYR A 255 -1.62 -8.48 17.71
N ILE A 256 -2.93 -8.32 17.86
CA ILE A 256 -3.56 -7.10 18.35
C ILE A 256 -4.54 -7.42 19.47
N ASP A 257 -4.23 -6.89 20.65
CA ASP A 257 -5.08 -6.91 21.85
C ASP A 257 -5.59 -5.51 22.20
N VAL A 258 -6.09 -4.79 21.20
CA VAL A 258 -6.79 -3.52 21.39
C VAL A 258 -8.12 -3.55 20.66
N LYS A 259 -9.12 -2.83 21.20
CA LYS A 259 -10.44 -2.68 20.57
C LYS A 259 -10.44 -1.42 19.71
N PRO A 260 -10.51 -1.54 18.37
CA PRO A 260 -10.50 -0.39 17.49
C PRO A 260 -11.84 0.32 17.51
N LYS A 261 -11.82 1.66 17.56
CA LYS A 261 -12.99 2.49 17.27
C LYS A 261 -13.38 2.37 15.81
N LEU A 262 -12.38 2.41 14.93
CA LEU A 262 -12.54 2.29 13.48
C LEU A 262 -11.51 1.31 12.93
N ILE A 263 -11.99 0.35 12.15
CA ILE A 263 -11.18 -0.47 11.27
C ILE A 263 -11.39 0.08 9.87
N PHE A 264 -10.41 0.81 9.33
CA PHE A 264 -10.46 1.36 7.98
C PHE A 264 -9.43 0.64 7.12
N THR A 265 -9.90 -0.16 6.15
CA THR A 265 -9.05 -1.16 5.47
C THR A 265 -9.55 -1.46 4.07
N SER A 266 -8.70 -2.11 3.28
CA SER A 266 -8.96 -2.52 1.90
C SER A 266 -8.48 -3.96 1.68
N PRO A 267 -9.30 -4.99 1.98
CA PRO A 267 -8.94 -6.38 1.70
C PRO A 267 -8.72 -6.61 0.21
N PRO A 268 -8.02 -7.69 -0.19
CA PRO A 268 -7.72 -7.98 -1.59
C PRO A 268 -9.01 -8.06 -2.42
N TYR A 269 -8.99 -7.48 -3.63
CA TYR A 269 -10.15 -7.51 -4.52
C TYR A 269 -10.13 -8.81 -5.35
N LEU A 270 -11.31 -9.38 -5.61
CA LEU A 270 -11.46 -10.62 -6.38
C LEU A 270 -10.74 -10.56 -7.75
N ASN A 271 -9.70 -11.38 -7.94
CA ASN A 271 -9.00 -11.58 -9.22
C ASN A 271 -8.40 -10.33 -9.90
N ILE A 272 -8.04 -9.28 -9.17
CA ILE A 272 -7.61 -8.03 -9.83
C ILE A 272 -6.08 -7.88 -9.93
N ILE A 273 -5.29 -8.26 -8.91
CA ILE A 273 -3.88 -7.83 -8.81
C ILE A 273 -3.00 -8.91 -8.20
N ASN A 274 -1.91 -9.24 -8.88
CA ASN A 274 -0.80 -10.02 -8.32
C ASN A 274 0.24 -9.03 -7.77
N TYR A 275 0.22 -8.78 -6.46
CA TYR A 275 1.05 -7.76 -5.82
C TYR A 275 2.55 -8.09 -5.91
N THR A 276 2.87 -9.38 -5.84
CA THR A 276 4.23 -9.90 -5.89
C THR A 276 4.86 -9.72 -7.26
N GLN A 277 4.12 -10.04 -8.33
CA GLN A 277 4.60 -9.91 -9.71
C GLN A 277 4.84 -8.45 -10.09
N GLN A 278 4.05 -7.51 -9.59
CA GLN A 278 4.18 -6.10 -9.95
C GLN A 278 5.29 -5.37 -9.19
N ASN A 279 5.77 -5.94 -8.09
CA ASN A 279 6.79 -5.35 -7.22
C ASN A 279 8.03 -6.24 -7.07
N TRP A 280 8.26 -7.19 -7.99
CA TRP A 280 9.32 -8.19 -7.82
C TRP A 280 10.73 -7.58 -7.66
N ILE A 281 11.02 -6.43 -8.28
CA ILE A 281 12.30 -5.71 -8.10
C ILE A 281 12.47 -5.23 -6.65
N LYS A 282 11.37 -4.78 -6.03
CA LYS A 282 11.36 -4.32 -4.64
C LYS A 282 11.45 -5.51 -3.68
N MET A 283 10.79 -6.61 -4.02
CA MET A 283 10.87 -7.87 -3.27
C MET A 283 12.28 -8.49 -3.32
N TRP A 284 12.97 -8.39 -4.47
CA TRP A 284 14.38 -8.79 -4.61
C TRP A 284 15.30 -8.01 -3.66
N LEU A 285 15.09 -6.70 -3.49
CA LEU A 285 15.85 -5.90 -2.50
C LEU A 285 15.62 -6.41 -1.07
N LEU A 286 14.46 -7.00 -0.79
CA LEU A 286 14.12 -7.60 0.50
C LEU A 286 14.57 -9.07 0.64
N GLY A 287 15.31 -9.62 -0.33
CA GLY A 287 15.84 -10.99 -0.31
C GLY A 287 14.93 -12.08 -0.91
N TYR A 288 13.84 -11.69 -1.56
CA TYR A 288 12.90 -12.61 -2.22
C TYR A 288 13.29 -12.83 -3.68
N ASP A 289 14.45 -13.47 -3.86
CA ASP A 289 15.17 -13.56 -5.14
C ASP A 289 14.58 -14.58 -6.13
N SER A 290 13.77 -15.52 -5.66
CA SER A 290 13.14 -16.54 -6.50
C SER A 290 11.63 -16.40 -6.55
N LYS A 291 11.02 -16.93 -7.62
CA LYS A 291 9.56 -17.06 -7.71
C LYS A 291 8.98 -17.93 -6.58
N ASP A 292 9.75 -18.91 -6.10
CA ASP A 292 9.29 -19.84 -5.05
C ASP A 292 9.20 -19.14 -3.68
N LYS A 293 10.23 -18.37 -3.30
CA LYS A 293 10.18 -17.51 -2.10
C LYS A 293 9.02 -16.51 -2.13
N ASN A 294 8.63 -16.09 -3.32
CA ASN A 294 7.50 -15.20 -3.57
C ASN A 294 6.13 -15.90 -3.49
N ASN A 295 6.06 -17.20 -3.84
CA ASN A 295 4.85 -18.02 -3.73
C ASN A 295 4.57 -18.45 -2.28
N ASP A 296 5.62 -18.64 -1.47
CA ASP A 296 5.53 -19.02 -0.04
C ASP A 296 4.85 -17.97 0.83
N LEU A 297 4.80 -16.71 0.37
CA LEU A 297 4.14 -15.61 1.08
C LEU A 297 2.60 -15.80 1.20
N LYS A 298 2.02 -16.86 0.60
CA LYS A 298 0.58 -17.18 0.63
C LYS A 298 -0.32 -15.96 0.37
N LEU A 299 0.17 -15.04 -0.47
CA LEU A 299 -0.59 -13.89 -0.95
C LEU A 299 -1.57 -14.42 -2.00
N ASP A 300 -2.75 -14.84 -1.54
CA ASP A 300 -3.73 -15.54 -2.39
C ASP A 300 -4.43 -14.56 -3.35
N ASP A 301 -3.74 -14.26 -4.45
CA ASP A 301 -4.16 -13.28 -5.45
C ASP A 301 -4.94 -13.90 -6.63
N LYS A 302 -5.24 -15.22 -6.57
CA LYS A 302 -5.89 -16.00 -7.65
C LYS A 302 -7.15 -16.74 -7.20
N HIS A 303 -7.89 -16.18 -6.26
CA HIS A 303 -9.11 -16.82 -5.80
C HIS A 303 -10.16 -16.92 -6.92
N ASN A 304 -10.57 -18.15 -7.24
CA ASN A 304 -11.90 -18.35 -7.81
C ASN A 304 -12.96 -17.81 -6.81
N ILE A 305 -14.18 -17.55 -7.28
CA ILE A 305 -15.20 -16.91 -6.44
C ILE A 305 -15.46 -17.67 -5.12
N LYS A 306 -15.39 -19.00 -5.13
CA LYS A 306 -15.59 -19.84 -3.95
C LYS A 306 -14.50 -19.63 -2.91
N ASN A 307 -13.23 -19.66 -3.32
CA ASN A 307 -12.09 -19.44 -2.43
C ASN A 307 -12.12 -18.01 -1.85
N TYR A 308 -12.53 -17.03 -2.64
CA TYR A 308 -12.67 -15.65 -2.18
C TYR A 308 -13.78 -15.50 -1.13
N ILE A 309 -14.93 -16.15 -1.33
CA ILE A 309 -16.01 -16.19 -0.33
C ILE A 309 -15.50 -16.79 0.98
N GLU A 310 -14.79 -17.92 0.94
CA GLU A 310 -14.26 -18.56 2.15
C GLU A 310 -13.17 -17.71 2.83
N PHE A 311 -12.31 -17.04 2.06
CA PHE A 311 -11.35 -16.07 2.59
C PHE A 311 -12.07 -14.92 3.30
N MET A 312 -13.04 -14.27 2.66
CA MET A 312 -13.78 -13.14 3.23
C MET A 312 -14.59 -13.55 4.44
N LYS A 313 -15.15 -14.77 4.46
CA LYS A 313 -15.82 -15.35 5.64
C LYS A 313 -14.86 -15.47 6.81
N LYS A 314 -13.70 -16.11 6.63
CA LYS A 314 -12.68 -16.25 7.69
C LYS A 314 -12.19 -14.88 8.18
N TYR A 315 -11.94 -13.96 7.25
CA TYR A 315 -11.51 -12.61 7.54
C TYR A 315 -12.52 -11.84 8.39
N LEU A 316 -13.81 -11.81 7.98
CA LEU A 316 -14.85 -11.10 8.71
C LEU A 316 -15.14 -11.71 10.09
N ILE A 317 -14.98 -13.04 10.25
CA ILE A 317 -15.01 -13.69 11.57
C ILE A 317 -13.83 -13.22 12.44
N SER A 318 -12.63 -13.10 11.87
CA SER A 318 -11.47 -12.58 12.60
C SER A 318 -11.69 -11.14 13.05
N ILE A 319 -12.22 -10.29 12.16
CA ILE A 319 -12.60 -8.91 12.47
C ILE A 319 -13.67 -8.85 13.56
N SER A 320 -14.71 -9.68 13.49
CA SER A 320 -15.80 -9.62 14.46
C SER A 320 -15.32 -9.91 15.89
N LYS A 321 -14.27 -10.73 16.08
CA LYS A 321 -13.69 -11.03 17.40
C LYS A 321 -13.02 -9.82 18.06
N ILE A 322 -12.44 -8.93 17.27
CA ILE A 322 -11.77 -7.73 17.78
C ILE A 322 -12.70 -6.52 17.90
N MET A 323 -13.85 -6.53 17.25
CA MET A 323 -14.84 -5.46 17.34
C MET A 323 -15.66 -5.53 18.65
N ASP A 324 -15.96 -4.37 19.22
CA ASP A 324 -16.94 -4.17 20.28
C ASP A 324 -18.18 -3.39 19.77
N LYS A 325 -19.11 -3.03 20.67
CA LYS A 325 -20.33 -2.29 20.32
C LYS A 325 -20.10 -0.89 19.72
N ASN A 326 -18.93 -0.29 20.00
CA ASN A 326 -18.56 1.05 19.55
C ASN A 326 -17.70 0.99 18.27
N SER A 327 -17.14 -0.18 17.94
CA SER A 327 -16.35 -0.40 16.75
C SER A 327 -17.15 -0.22 15.47
N THR A 328 -16.50 0.40 14.49
CA THR A 328 -16.96 0.50 13.11
C THR A 328 -15.95 -0.19 12.21
N LEU A 329 -16.42 -1.01 11.27
CA LEU A 329 -15.59 -1.52 10.19
C LEU A 329 -15.99 -0.80 8.90
N ALA A 330 -15.03 -0.15 8.25
CA ALA A 330 -15.17 0.51 6.96
C ALA A 330 -14.23 -0.17 5.95
N MET A 331 -14.81 -0.94 5.04
CA MET A 331 -14.07 -1.69 4.03
C MET A 331 -14.20 -1.07 2.66
N VAL A 332 -13.07 -0.71 2.05
CA VAL A 332 -12.99 -0.28 0.65
C VAL A 332 -12.85 -1.51 -0.23
N ILE A 333 -13.84 -1.78 -1.09
CA ILE A 333 -13.81 -2.86 -2.08
C ILE A 333 -14.36 -2.37 -3.42
N GLY A 334 -13.65 -2.67 -4.51
CA GLY A 334 -14.13 -2.40 -5.87
C GLY A 334 -15.01 -3.53 -6.44
N ASP A 335 -16.01 -3.17 -7.24
CA ASP A 335 -16.85 -4.13 -7.97
C ASP A 335 -16.13 -4.73 -9.18
N VAL A 336 -16.08 -6.06 -9.29
CA VAL A 336 -15.38 -6.74 -10.39
C VAL A 336 -16.31 -6.97 -11.57
N GLN A 337 -15.98 -6.39 -12.72
CA GLN A 337 -16.75 -6.57 -13.95
C GLN A 337 -16.09 -7.64 -14.84
N LYS A 338 -16.79 -8.76 -15.04
CA LYS A 338 -16.52 -9.73 -16.11
C LYS A 338 -17.46 -9.47 -17.28
N VAL A 339 -17.18 -10.07 -18.44
CA VAL A 339 -17.84 -9.79 -19.73
C VAL A 339 -19.38 -9.77 -19.62
N ASN A 340 -19.97 -10.66 -18.81
CA ASN A 340 -21.42 -10.77 -18.63
C ASN A 340 -21.92 -10.65 -17.17
N GLU A 341 -21.04 -10.40 -16.19
CA GLU A 341 -21.42 -10.40 -14.77
C GLU A 341 -20.65 -9.35 -13.97
N VAL A 342 -21.36 -8.72 -13.03
CA VAL A 342 -20.77 -7.84 -12.00
C VAL A 342 -20.77 -8.57 -10.67
N TYR A 343 -19.59 -8.75 -10.10
CA TYR A 343 -19.42 -9.30 -8.77
C TYR A 343 -19.24 -8.13 -7.78
N SER A 344 -20.29 -7.85 -7.02
CA SER A 344 -20.26 -6.88 -5.92
C SER A 344 -20.15 -7.57 -4.57
N PHE A 345 -19.48 -6.91 -3.62
CA PHE A 345 -19.35 -7.46 -2.28
C PHE A 345 -20.68 -7.44 -1.51
N ASP A 346 -21.58 -6.47 -1.75
CA ASP A 346 -22.93 -6.46 -1.17
C ASP A 346 -23.77 -7.68 -1.57
N LYS A 347 -23.68 -8.12 -2.83
CA LYS A 347 -24.37 -9.33 -3.30
C LYS A 347 -23.82 -10.55 -2.56
N MET A 348 -22.49 -10.69 -2.53
CA MET A 348 -21.80 -11.77 -1.82
C MET A 348 -22.10 -11.77 -0.31
N TRP A 349 -22.22 -10.58 0.31
CA TRP A 349 -22.61 -10.45 1.71
C TRP A 349 -24.02 -11.01 1.94
N ASN A 350 -24.98 -10.61 1.12
CA ASN A 350 -26.39 -11.00 1.28
C ASN A 350 -26.66 -12.46 0.93
N GLU A 351 -25.99 -13.00 -0.07
CA GLU A 351 -26.22 -14.36 -0.58
C GLU A 351 -25.38 -15.41 0.15
N ASN A 352 -24.22 -15.04 0.72
CA ASN A 352 -23.28 -16.02 1.26
C ASN A 352 -22.79 -15.70 2.68
N LEU A 353 -22.30 -14.49 2.93
CA LEU A 353 -21.50 -14.22 4.15
C LEU A 353 -22.35 -13.95 5.40
N ARG A 354 -23.46 -13.22 5.29
CA ARG A 354 -24.28 -12.77 6.43
C ARG A 354 -24.85 -13.91 7.27
N PHE A 355 -25.01 -15.10 6.68
CA PHE A 355 -25.54 -16.27 7.37
C PHE A 355 -24.52 -16.90 8.33
N TYR A 356 -23.23 -16.72 8.07
CA TYR A 356 -22.13 -17.23 8.90
C TYR A 356 -21.57 -16.16 9.84
N VAL A 357 -21.51 -14.91 9.40
CA VAL A 357 -20.97 -13.79 10.17
C VAL A 357 -22.12 -13.04 10.84
N LYS A 358 -22.62 -13.57 11.97
CA LYS A 358 -23.81 -13.03 12.65
C LYS A 358 -23.54 -11.86 13.60
N ASP A 359 -22.29 -11.66 13.97
CA ASP A 359 -21.93 -10.68 15.01
C ASP A 359 -21.76 -9.25 14.47
N ILE A 360 -21.76 -9.07 13.15
CA ILE A 360 -21.69 -7.76 12.50
C ILE A 360 -22.78 -7.63 11.44
N VAL A 361 -23.23 -6.41 11.22
CA VAL A 361 -24.28 -6.08 10.25
C VAL A 361 -23.80 -4.96 9.33
N LEU A 362 -24.09 -5.08 8.03
CA LEU A 362 -23.86 -4.03 7.05
C LEU A 362 -24.89 -2.91 7.24
N THR A 363 -24.44 -1.72 7.64
CA THR A 363 -25.31 -0.58 7.97
C THR A 363 -25.33 0.48 6.89
N GLU A 364 -24.22 0.70 6.18
CA GLU A 364 -24.13 1.73 5.13
C GLU A 364 -23.31 1.25 3.94
N ILE A 365 -23.63 1.79 2.75
CA ILE A 365 -22.83 1.62 1.53
C ILE A 365 -22.62 2.98 0.88
N TYR A 366 -21.36 3.34 0.65
CA TYR A 366 -20.99 4.49 -0.18
C TYR A 366 -20.52 3.97 -1.53
N THR A 367 -21.14 4.41 -2.62
CA THR A 367 -20.81 4.00 -4.00
C THR A 367 -20.18 5.16 -4.74
N ASP A 368 -18.90 5.01 -5.07
CA ASP A 368 -18.10 5.99 -5.80
C ASP A 368 -17.89 5.56 -7.26
N PRO A 369 -18.56 6.21 -8.24
CA PRO A 369 -18.26 6.00 -9.65
C PRO A 369 -16.90 6.65 -9.99
N ILE A 370 -15.91 5.82 -10.27
CA ILE A 370 -14.55 6.29 -10.58
C ILE A 370 -14.41 6.50 -12.08
N ASN A 371 -14.07 7.74 -12.46
CA ASN A 371 -13.67 8.04 -13.83
C ASN A 371 -12.31 7.37 -14.11
N GLN A 372 -12.27 6.52 -15.14
CA GLN A 372 -11.11 5.69 -15.46
C GLN A 372 -9.82 6.49 -15.55
N ASN A 373 -9.82 7.69 -16.14
CA ASN A 373 -8.63 8.57 -16.26
C ASN A 373 -7.91 8.87 -14.94
N ASN A 374 -8.55 8.56 -13.81
CA ASN A 374 -8.06 8.89 -12.49
C ASN A 374 -7.41 7.75 -11.68
N LYS A 375 -7.44 6.49 -12.15
CA LYS A 375 -6.87 5.35 -11.41
C LYS A 375 -5.35 5.19 -11.58
N ALA A 376 -4.68 4.78 -10.50
CA ALA A 376 -3.26 4.41 -10.53
C ALA A 376 -2.98 3.22 -11.48
N THR A 377 -3.96 2.34 -11.67
CA THR A 377 -3.90 1.18 -12.59
C THR A 377 -3.86 1.57 -14.07
N ASN A 378 -4.11 2.83 -14.44
CA ASN A 378 -3.98 3.27 -15.84
C ASN A 378 -2.56 3.20 -16.38
N SER A 379 -1.57 3.18 -15.49
CA SER A 379 -0.17 2.94 -15.84
C SER A 379 0.08 1.53 -16.39
N MET A 380 -0.91 0.63 -16.38
CA MET A 380 -0.84 -0.79 -16.81
C MET A 380 -1.25 -1.07 -18.27
N GLY A 381 -1.48 -0.05 -19.10
CA GLY A 381 -1.82 -0.23 -20.53
C GLY A 381 -3.10 -1.05 -20.76
N ASN A 382 -3.17 -1.87 -21.82
CA ASN A 382 -4.38 -2.63 -22.24
C ASN A 382 -4.97 -3.59 -21.18
N ARG A 383 -4.29 -3.85 -20.05
CA ARG A 383 -4.87 -4.58 -18.90
C ARG A 383 -5.76 -3.69 -18.00
N ALA A 384 -5.76 -2.38 -18.18
CA ALA A 384 -6.63 -1.44 -17.46
C ALA A 384 -8.13 -1.66 -17.74
N GLY A 385 -8.47 -2.27 -18.89
CA GLY A 385 -9.84 -2.44 -19.39
C GLY A 385 -10.76 -3.35 -18.58
N LYS A 386 -10.26 -4.02 -17.53
CA LYS A 386 -11.05 -4.87 -16.61
C LYS A 386 -11.12 -4.32 -15.17
N SER A 387 -10.60 -3.12 -14.92
CA SER A 387 -10.59 -2.51 -13.59
C SER A 387 -11.97 -1.98 -13.17
N THR A 388 -12.28 -2.11 -11.89
CA THR A 388 -13.57 -1.78 -11.28
C THR A 388 -13.98 -0.34 -11.63
N ARG A 389 -15.15 -0.14 -12.24
CA ARG A 389 -15.66 1.20 -12.59
C ARG A 389 -16.22 1.95 -11.37
N ILE A 390 -16.36 1.23 -10.26
CA ILE A 390 -16.99 1.66 -9.03
C ILE A 390 -16.16 1.13 -7.87
N ASP A 391 -15.79 2.01 -6.95
CA ASP A 391 -15.30 1.59 -5.63
C ASP A 391 -16.44 1.79 -4.63
N LYS A 392 -16.63 0.83 -3.74
CA LYS A 392 -17.64 0.88 -2.68
C LYS A 392 -16.96 0.85 -1.32
N ILE A 393 -17.53 1.61 -0.39
CA ILE A 393 -17.15 1.58 1.01
C ILE A 393 -18.33 0.98 1.78
N TYR A 394 -18.07 -0.14 2.43
CA TYR A 394 -19.06 -0.89 3.20
C TYR A 394 -18.84 -0.65 4.68
N ILE A 395 -19.86 -0.14 5.36
CA ILE A 395 -19.82 0.15 6.80
C ILE A 395 -20.54 -0.93 7.56
N PHE A 396 -19.83 -1.55 8.50
CA PHE A 396 -20.33 -2.59 9.39
C PHE A 396 -20.28 -2.13 10.84
N LYS A 397 -21.27 -2.56 11.61
CA LYS A 397 -21.36 -2.38 13.06
C LYS A 397 -21.49 -3.72 13.75
N LYS A 398 -20.99 -3.82 14.99
CA LYS A 398 -21.19 -4.98 15.85
C LYS A 398 -22.66 -5.06 16.30
N VAL A 399 -23.24 -6.25 16.25
CA VAL A 399 -24.57 -6.52 16.80
C VAL A 399 -24.40 -6.97 18.25
N ILE A 400 -25.11 -6.34 19.18
CA ILE A 400 -25.21 -6.82 20.56
C ILE A 400 -26.25 -7.94 20.53
N LYS A 401 -25.85 -9.15 20.92
CA LYS A 401 -26.79 -10.22 21.24
C LYS A 401 -27.31 -10.06 22.65
#